data_AF-A0A4Q9N0M5-F1
#
_entry.id   AF-A0A4Q9N0M5-F1
#
_cell.length_a   1.000
_cell.length_b   1.000
_cell.length_c   1.000
_cell.angle_alpha   90.00
_cell.angle_beta   90.00
_cell.angle_gamma   90.00
#
_symmetry.space_group_name_H-M   'P 1'
#
loop_
_entity.id
_entity.type
_entity.pdbx_description
1 polymer ?
#
loop_
_entity_poly.entity_id
_entity_poly.type
_entity_poly.pdbx_seq_one_letter_code
_entity_poly.pdbx_strand_id
1 'polypeptide(L)'
;MNMPWCKLFNISHGEYRHLEGKPHFDEFYETKQSFLVRSLAFPFPLPEIHTVHQDAEKARGPHYRGLLALPDETLVAIISDPDFSLPDMVAISITCKRLFAVSARAIGEARLLAAARWSGCRIACVCETACFSDLPPGMLDDDDRAQVEAMITFIDNNFAYGGVDVVCKVPSPPLWRGAFDYVRRGYGWYNDLQGRDLDMFNLVVSQTFPVDRKDWVLVNLSKLEYVRASALAELCGKPDDLQPFLPNCKVDLGHALLTRICWASEDSPFWFGSAHIPPEVGRGPWAGDRFAINTMDRLGKQKEGQPQWKDVSDAIVRDVKRIFESIFHGETDNVLKMTPLLQEIDWYWYGSDGDDEVAVTGRDALANPY
;
A
#
# COMPACT_ATOMS: atom_id res chain seq x y z
N MET A 1 22.58 -15.13 -19.99
CA MET A 1 22.15 -13.79 -20.46
C MET A 1 21.37 -13.18 -19.31
N ASN A 2 21.73 -11.98 -18.85
CA ASN A 2 21.06 -11.38 -17.68
C ASN A 2 19.72 -10.80 -18.12
N MET A 3 18.64 -11.14 -17.41
CA MET A 3 17.31 -10.54 -17.61
C MET A 3 17.33 -9.08 -17.13
N PRO A 4 16.43 -8.22 -17.63
CA PRO A 4 16.39 -6.82 -17.20
C PRO A 4 15.97 -6.71 -15.73
N TRP A 5 16.55 -5.76 -15.01
CA TRP A 5 16.17 -5.45 -13.64
C TRP A 5 14.93 -4.55 -13.62
N CYS A 6 13.95 -4.85 -12.76
CA CYS A 6 12.78 -4.00 -12.56
C CYS A 6 12.70 -3.47 -11.11
N LYS A 7 12.05 -2.33 -10.94
CA LYS A 7 11.87 -1.64 -9.66
C LYS A 7 10.47 -1.08 -9.54
N LEU A 8 9.97 -1.00 -8.31
CA LEU A 8 8.73 -0.30 -7.98
C LEU A 8 9.01 1.18 -7.76
N PHE A 9 8.14 2.02 -8.31
CA PHE A 9 8.20 3.46 -8.18
C PHE A 9 6.86 4.00 -7.68
N ASN A 10 6.92 4.82 -6.65
CA ASN A 10 5.84 5.71 -6.24
C ASN A 10 6.20 7.13 -6.68
N ILE A 11 5.69 7.48 -7.86
CA ILE A 11 6.02 8.72 -8.55
C ILE A 11 5.45 9.92 -7.80
N SER A 12 4.30 9.76 -7.13
CA SER A 12 3.68 10.85 -6.35
C SER A 12 4.52 11.31 -5.15
N HIS A 13 5.35 10.43 -4.59
CA HIS A 13 6.22 10.77 -3.46
C HIS A 13 7.71 10.84 -3.82
N GLY A 14 8.07 10.62 -5.09
CA GLY A 14 9.47 10.49 -5.49
C GLY A 14 10.18 9.32 -4.80
N GLU A 15 9.43 8.26 -4.51
CA GLU A 15 9.91 7.09 -3.79
C GLU A 15 10.14 5.89 -4.71
N TYR A 16 11.10 5.04 -4.37
CA TYR A 16 11.29 3.74 -5.03
C TYR A 16 11.42 2.61 -4.01
N ARG A 17 11.16 1.38 -4.47
CA ARG A 17 11.43 0.18 -3.69
C ARG A 17 11.91 -0.95 -4.60
N HIS A 18 12.83 -1.75 -4.07
CA HIS A 18 13.21 -3.00 -4.71
C HIS A 18 12.09 -4.03 -4.58
N LEU A 19 11.96 -4.86 -5.60
CA LEU A 19 11.06 -6.01 -5.56
C LEU A 19 11.65 -7.08 -4.64
N GLU A 20 10.78 -7.74 -3.88
CA GLU A 20 11.17 -8.92 -3.09
C GLU A 20 11.51 -10.08 -4.03
N GLY A 21 12.46 -10.93 -3.63
CA GLY A 21 13.06 -11.94 -4.50
C GLY A 21 14.27 -11.38 -5.24
N LYS A 22 14.32 -11.56 -6.56
CA LYS A 22 15.37 -11.02 -7.43
C LYS A 22 14.73 -10.12 -8.49
N PRO A 23 15.46 -9.14 -9.05
CA PRO A 23 14.86 -8.07 -9.86
C PRO A 23 14.41 -8.52 -11.26
N HIS A 24 14.54 -9.80 -11.60
CA HIS A 24 14.09 -10.38 -12.86
C HIS A 24 12.62 -10.78 -12.78
N PHE A 25 11.90 -10.65 -13.91
CA PHE A 25 10.44 -10.75 -13.91
C PHE A 25 9.89 -12.06 -13.37
N ASP A 26 10.36 -13.19 -13.87
CA ASP A 26 9.98 -14.50 -13.38
C ASP A 26 10.25 -14.61 -11.87
N GLU A 27 11.45 -14.24 -11.44
CA GLU A 27 11.87 -14.38 -10.05
C GLU A 27 11.09 -13.50 -9.06
N PHE A 28 10.79 -12.23 -9.39
CA PHE A 28 9.97 -11.39 -8.51
C PHE A 28 8.48 -11.72 -8.59
N TYR A 29 7.99 -12.26 -9.71
CA TYR A 29 6.58 -12.61 -9.88
C TYR A 29 6.24 -13.96 -9.22
N GLU A 30 7.24 -14.81 -8.98
CA GLU A 30 7.10 -15.99 -8.11
C GLU A 30 6.98 -15.63 -6.61
N THR A 31 7.45 -14.44 -6.23
CA THR A 31 7.54 -13.98 -4.85
C THR A 31 6.44 -12.97 -4.57
N LYS A 32 5.79 -13.09 -3.40
CA LYS A 32 4.82 -12.08 -2.98
C LYS A 32 5.50 -10.74 -2.79
N GLN A 33 4.88 -9.71 -3.35
CA GLN A 33 5.23 -8.32 -3.05
C GLN A 33 4.39 -7.85 -1.87
N SER A 34 4.57 -8.47 -0.70
CA SER A 34 3.74 -8.25 0.50
C SER A 34 3.72 -6.78 0.94
N PHE A 35 4.82 -6.05 0.74
CA PHE A 35 4.87 -4.60 0.91
C PHE A 35 3.84 -3.86 0.06
N LEU A 36 3.65 -4.25 -1.20
CA LEU A 36 2.74 -3.57 -2.12
C LEU A 36 1.30 -3.67 -1.65
N VAL A 37 0.90 -4.85 -1.15
CA VAL A 37 -0.41 -5.02 -0.52
C VAL A 37 -0.50 -4.15 0.73
N ARG A 38 0.52 -4.19 1.59
CA ARG A 38 0.53 -3.44 2.86
C ARG A 38 0.53 -1.92 2.69
N SER A 39 1.29 -1.39 1.74
CA SER A 39 1.46 0.05 1.50
C SER A 39 0.24 0.69 0.84
N LEU A 40 -0.64 -0.13 0.24
CA LEU A 40 -1.88 0.31 -0.41
C LEU A 40 -3.12 0.07 0.47
N ALA A 41 -3.08 -0.91 1.39
CA ALA A 41 -4.26 -1.34 2.14
C ALA A 41 -4.62 -0.42 3.30
N PHE A 42 -5.83 0.14 3.26
CA PHE A 42 -6.38 0.95 4.34
C PHE A 42 -6.80 0.10 5.53
N PRO A 43 -6.11 0.17 6.68
CA PRO A 43 -6.48 -0.60 7.86
C PRO A 43 -7.78 -0.08 8.50
N PHE A 44 -8.26 -0.79 9.51
CA PHE A 44 -9.38 -0.39 10.37
C PHE A 44 -8.88 0.03 11.76
N PRO A 45 -9.56 0.97 12.44
CA PRO A 45 -9.36 1.13 13.87
C PRO A 45 -9.74 -0.14 14.63
N LEU A 46 -9.25 -0.26 15.87
CA LEU A 46 -9.85 -1.16 16.85
C LEU A 46 -11.34 -0.81 17.09
N PRO A 47 -12.26 -1.79 17.10
CA PRO A 47 -13.69 -1.53 17.30
C PRO A 47 -14.02 -0.71 18.56
N GLU A 48 -13.24 -0.89 19.63
CA GLU A 48 -13.38 -0.26 20.93
C GLU A 48 -13.33 1.28 20.84
N ILE A 49 -12.60 1.84 19.87
CA ILE A 49 -12.47 3.29 19.69
C ILE A 49 -13.83 3.97 19.48
N HIS A 50 -14.80 3.29 18.87
CA HIS A 50 -16.11 3.87 18.56
C HIS A 50 -16.83 4.32 19.83
N THR A 51 -16.76 3.50 20.89
CA THR A 51 -17.37 3.83 22.18
C THR A 51 -16.71 5.04 22.84
N VAL A 52 -15.40 5.16 22.71
CA VAL A 52 -14.61 6.26 23.25
C VAL A 52 -14.90 7.56 22.50
N HIS A 53 -15.00 7.51 21.17
CA HIS A 53 -15.42 8.67 20.37
C HIS A 53 -16.85 9.12 20.70
N GLN A 54 -17.80 8.19 20.82
CA GLN A 54 -19.17 8.52 21.20
C GLN A 54 -19.25 9.19 22.58
N ASP A 55 -18.44 8.74 23.54
CA ASP A 55 -18.36 9.38 24.84
C ASP A 55 -17.69 10.76 24.80
N ALA A 56 -16.68 10.92 23.95
CA ALA A 56 -15.99 12.19 23.77
C ALA A 56 -16.85 13.26 23.11
N GLU A 57 -17.68 12.90 22.14
CA GLU A 57 -18.63 13.82 21.48
C GLU A 57 -19.60 14.47 22.47
N LYS A 58 -19.94 13.81 23.59
CA LYS A 58 -20.76 14.41 24.66
C LYS A 58 -20.09 15.62 25.32
N ALA A 59 -18.77 15.72 25.24
CA ALA A 59 -17.99 16.81 25.79
C ALA A 59 -17.63 17.90 24.75
N ARG A 60 -18.19 17.84 23.53
CA ARG A 60 -17.93 18.82 22.46
C ARG A 60 -18.61 20.18 22.66
N GLY A 61 -19.36 20.36 23.75
CA GLY A 61 -20.04 21.62 24.08
C GLY A 61 -19.10 22.84 24.15
N PRO A 62 -19.67 24.05 24.20
CA PRO A 62 -18.90 25.29 24.23
C PRO A 62 -18.09 25.43 25.52
N HIS A 63 -16.83 25.86 25.39
CA HIS A 63 -15.98 26.28 26.50
C HIS A 63 -15.75 27.78 26.44
N TYR A 64 -15.54 28.40 27.60
CA TYR A 64 -15.53 29.86 27.71
C TYR A 64 -14.15 30.46 28.04
N ARG A 65 -13.10 29.63 28.19
CA ARG A 65 -11.74 30.08 28.53
C ARG A 65 -10.66 29.19 27.91
N GLY A 66 -9.51 29.79 27.64
CA GLY A 66 -8.28 29.11 27.21
C GLY A 66 -8.37 28.51 25.80
N LEU A 67 -7.49 27.55 25.52
CA LEU A 67 -7.40 26.87 24.23
C LEU A 67 -8.76 26.27 23.79
N LEU A 68 -9.50 25.68 24.73
CA LEU A 68 -10.76 25.00 24.42
C LEU A 68 -11.89 25.93 23.98
N ALA A 69 -11.78 27.24 24.21
CA ALA A 69 -12.75 28.24 23.77
C ALA A 69 -12.64 28.57 22.27
N LEU A 70 -11.58 28.10 21.61
CA LEU A 70 -11.41 28.30 20.17
C LEU A 70 -12.45 27.49 19.38
N PRO A 71 -12.84 27.98 18.18
CA PRO A 71 -13.66 27.23 17.24
C PRO A 71 -13.04 25.87 16.89
N ASP A 72 -13.89 24.90 16.56
CA ASP A 72 -13.47 23.55 16.20
C ASP A 72 -12.46 23.56 15.04
N GLU A 73 -12.66 24.41 14.03
CA GLU A 73 -11.78 24.53 12.88
C GLU A 73 -10.37 25.02 13.27
N THR A 74 -10.29 25.95 14.22
CA THR A 74 -9.02 26.44 14.74
C THR A 74 -8.31 25.37 15.56
N LEU A 75 -9.05 24.60 16.36
CA LEU A 75 -8.48 23.47 17.11
C LEU A 75 -7.96 22.38 16.17
N VAL A 76 -8.70 22.03 15.12
CA VAL A 76 -8.24 21.07 14.10
C VAL A 76 -6.98 21.60 13.40
N ALA A 77 -6.95 22.88 13.03
CA ALA A 77 -5.79 23.48 12.38
C ALA A 77 -4.53 23.44 13.26
N ILE A 78 -4.66 23.70 14.57
CA ILE A 78 -3.55 23.60 15.53
C ILE A 78 -3.07 22.15 15.66
N ILE A 79 -4.00 21.20 15.80
CA ILE A 79 -3.65 19.79 16.03
C ILE A 79 -3.07 19.16 14.76
N SER A 80 -3.53 19.60 13.58
CA SER A 80 -3.14 19.04 12.28
C SER A 80 -2.08 19.91 11.58
N ASP A 81 -1.31 20.65 12.37
CA ASP A 81 -0.22 21.45 11.86
C ASP A 81 0.81 20.55 11.16
N PRO A 82 1.36 20.94 9.99
CA PRO A 82 2.35 20.14 9.27
C PRO A 82 3.61 19.77 10.08
N ASP A 83 3.94 20.54 11.13
CA ASP A 83 5.06 20.25 12.02
C ASP A 83 4.75 19.11 13.02
N PHE A 84 3.49 18.71 13.16
CA PHE A 84 3.07 17.65 14.08
C PHE A 84 3.05 16.27 13.41
N SER A 85 3.70 15.30 14.06
CA SER A 85 3.60 13.90 13.69
C SER A 85 2.31 13.27 14.23
N LEU A 86 1.91 12.10 13.70
CA LEU A 86 0.75 11.36 14.23
C LEU A 86 0.81 11.17 15.76
N PRO A 87 1.95 10.78 16.38
CA PRO A 87 2.09 10.78 17.84
C PRO A 87 1.76 12.10 18.51
N ASP A 88 2.22 13.23 17.97
CA ASP A 88 1.97 14.57 18.54
C ASP A 88 0.48 14.90 18.49
N MET A 89 -0.17 14.62 17.35
CA MET A 89 -1.61 14.79 17.15
C MET A 89 -2.41 13.97 18.17
N VAL A 90 -2.00 12.72 18.42
CA VAL A 90 -2.68 11.84 19.39
C VAL A 90 -2.44 12.34 20.81
N ALA A 91 -1.18 12.61 21.18
CA ALA A 91 -0.80 13.03 22.53
C ALA A 91 -1.55 14.27 22.98
N ILE A 92 -1.67 15.31 22.13
CA ILE A 92 -2.44 16.51 22.47
C ILE A 92 -3.95 16.20 22.56
N SER A 93 -4.46 15.34 21.67
CA SER A 93 -5.89 15.09 21.56
C SER A 93 -6.44 14.27 22.72
N ILE A 94 -5.69 13.28 23.22
CA ILE A 94 -6.14 12.43 24.33
C ILE A 94 -6.16 13.15 25.69
N THR A 95 -5.55 14.33 25.81
CA THR A 95 -5.54 15.12 27.05
C THR A 95 -6.94 15.55 27.50
N CYS A 96 -7.89 15.72 26.57
CA CYS A 96 -9.28 15.98 26.92
C CYS A 96 -10.27 15.54 25.84
N LYS A 97 -11.49 15.21 26.28
CA LYS A 97 -12.56 14.72 25.39
C LYS A 97 -12.95 15.69 24.27
N ARG A 98 -12.89 17.01 24.50
CA ARG A 98 -13.22 18.00 23.46
C ARG A 98 -12.23 17.95 22.31
N LEU A 99 -10.92 17.98 22.62
CA LEU A 99 -9.88 17.91 21.58
C LEU A 99 -9.98 16.57 20.84
N PHE A 100 -10.12 15.46 21.59
CA PHE A 100 -10.27 14.13 21.01
C PHE A 100 -11.47 13.99 20.06
N ALA A 101 -12.62 14.58 20.41
CA ALA A 101 -13.80 14.59 19.55
C ALA A 101 -13.57 15.43 18.28
N VAL A 102 -13.05 16.65 18.44
CA VAL A 102 -12.84 17.59 17.34
C VAL A 102 -11.77 17.09 16.35
N SER A 103 -10.71 16.44 16.83
CA SER A 103 -9.60 15.97 16.00
C SER A 103 -9.76 14.56 15.44
N ALA A 104 -10.83 13.84 15.81
CA ALA A 104 -11.03 12.43 15.45
C ALA A 104 -10.85 12.14 13.95
N ARG A 105 -11.42 12.99 13.08
CA ARG A 105 -11.27 12.84 11.63
C ARG A 105 -9.83 13.05 11.16
N ALA A 106 -9.18 14.10 11.64
CA ALA A 106 -7.81 14.43 11.24
C ALA A 106 -6.80 13.38 11.69
N ILE A 107 -6.95 12.86 12.91
CA ILE A 107 -6.15 11.72 13.41
C ILE A 107 -6.41 10.48 12.56
N GLY A 108 -7.67 10.19 12.23
CA GLY A 108 -8.04 9.08 11.37
C GLY A 108 -7.36 9.15 10.00
N GLU A 109 -7.37 10.32 9.37
CA GLU A 109 -6.69 10.58 8.08
C GLU A 109 -5.16 10.44 8.21
N ALA A 110 -4.54 11.05 9.23
CA ALA A 110 -3.11 10.93 9.48
C ALA A 110 -2.67 9.47 9.70
N ARG A 111 -3.49 8.69 10.42
CA ARG A 111 -3.26 7.26 10.62
C ARG A 111 -3.29 6.47 9.31
N LEU A 112 -4.26 6.74 8.44
CA LEU A 112 -4.36 6.07 7.14
C LEU A 112 -3.18 6.44 6.24
N LEU A 113 -2.77 7.71 6.21
CA LEU A 113 -1.60 8.17 5.45
C LEU A 113 -0.28 7.54 5.95
N ALA A 114 -0.15 7.35 7.26
CA ALA A 114 1.02 6.68 7.85
C ALA A 114 1.06 5.17 7.54
N ALA A 115 -0.10 4.51 7.57
CA ALA A 115 -0.21 3.06 7.37
C ALA A 115 -0.15 2.63 5.90
N ALA A 116 -0.80 3.39 5.03
CA ALA A 116 -1.02 3.06 3.63
C ALA A 116 -0.48 4.18 2.73
N ARG A 117 0.79 4.52 2.94
CA ARG A 117 1.47 5.66 2.33
C ARG A 117 1.45 5.68 0.80
N TRP A 118 1.36 4.53 0.16
CA TRP A 118 1.33 4.44 -1.31
C TRP A 118 -0.10 4.48 -1.87
N SER A 119 -1.11 4.45 -1.00
CA SER A 119 -2.51 4.56 -1.42
C SER A 119 -2.79 5.95 -2.01
N GLY A 120 -3.54 5.99 -3.10
CA GLY A 120 -3.82 7.22 -3.87
C GLY A 120 -2.69 7.66 -4.81
N CYS A 121 -1.54 7.00 -4.78
CA CYS A 121 -0.33 7.44 -5.48
C CYS A 121 -0.19 6.85 -6.88
N ARG A 122 0.53 7.55 -7.76
CA ARG A 122 0.96 7.05 -9.07
C ARG A 122 2.01 5.94 -8.89
N ILE A 123 1.67 4.69 -9.19
CA ILE A 123 2.57 3.54 -9.01
C ILE A 123 2.92 2.90 -10.35
N ALA A 124 4.19 2.54 -10.52
CA ALA A 124 4.66 1.77 -11.68
C ALA A 124 5.72 0.75 -11.26
N CYS A 125 5.81 -0.35 -12.01
CA CYS A 125 6.97 -1.22 -12.00
C CYS A 125 7.71 -1.00 -13.31
N VAL A 126 8.88 -0.36 -13.28
CA VAL A 126 9.59 -0.03 -14.52
C VAL A 126 10.87 -0.86 -14.58
N CYS A 127 11.16 -1.38 -15.75
CA CYS A 127 12.38 -2.15 -16.01
C CYS A 127 13.48 -1.24 -16.54
N GLU A 128 14.74 -1.61 -16.29
CA GLU A 128 15.92 -0.80 -16.63
C GLU A 128 16.04 -0.55 -18.14
N THR A 129 15.39 -1.38 -18.94
CA THR A 129 15.34 -1.29 -20.40
C THR A 129 14.27 -0.34 -20.94
N ALA A 130 13.44 0.25 -20.07
CA ALA A 130 12.47 1.25 -20.50
C ALA A 130 13.17 2.52 -20.99
N CYS A 131 12.71 3.06 -22.12
CA CYS A 131 13.20 4.30 -22.70
C CYS A 131 12.27 5.47 -22.30
N PHE A 132 12.85 6.65 -22.02
CA PHE A 132 12.09 7.84 -21.62
C PHE A 132 11.02 8.25 -22.65
N SER A 133 11.36 8.16 -23.93
CA SER A 133 10.45 8.49 -25.05
C SER A 133 9.29 7.51 -25.22
N ASP A 134 9.37 6.34 -24.59
CA ASP A 134 8.40 5.24 -24.68
C ASP A 134 7.70 4.98 -23.35
N LEU A 135 7.85 5.87 -22.35
CA LEU A 135 7.03 5.81 -21.14
C LEU A 135 5.56 6.13 -21.45
N PRO A 136 4.60 5.50 -20.75
CA PRO A 136 3.20 5.70 -21.04
C PRO A 136 2.79 7.15 -20.73
N PRO A 137 1.82 7.69 -21.49
CA PRO A 137 1.32 9.04 -21.26
C PRO A 137 0.72 9.14 -19.86
N GLY A 138 1.04 10.22 -19.14
CA GLY A 138 0.53 10.48 -17.79
C GLY A 138 1.30 9.82 -16.64
N MET A 139 2.28 8.93 -16.91
CA MET A 139 3.15 8.39 -15.87
C MET A 139 3.97 9.50 -15.20
N LEU A 140 4.67 10.29 -16.01
CA LEU A 140 5.39 11.50 -15.61
C LEU A 140 4.58 12.73 -16.03
N ASP A 141 4.48 13.71 -15.13
CA ASP A 141 3.92 15.03 -15.45
C ASP A 141 4.96 15.94 -16.13
N ASP A 142 4.56 17.16 -16.51
CA ASP A 142 5.43 18.06 -17.27
C ASP A 142 6.68 18.47 -16.47
N ASP A 143 6.54 18.65 -15.15
CA ASP A 143 7.65 18.99 -14.25
C ASP A 143 8.59 17.79 -14.08
N ASP A 144 8.05 16.58 -13.90
CA ASP A 144 8.80 15.32 -13.88
C ASP A 144 9.62 15.16 -15.17
N ARG A 145 8.99 15.39 -16.34
CA ARG A 145 9.65 15.27 -17.66
C ARG A 145 10.75 16.29 -17.85
N ALA A 146 10.52 17.56 -17.47
CA ALA A 146 11.52 18.61 -17.56
C ALA A 146 12.76 18.28 -16.71
N GLN A 147 12.58 17.68 -15.52
CA GLN A 147 13.70 17.21 -14.69
C GLN A 147 14.51 16.11 -15.37
N VAL A 148 13.85 15.13 -16.01
CA VAL A 148 14.54 14.07 -16.75
C VAL A 148 15.30 14.66 -17.94
N GLU A 149 14.68 15.53 -18.74
CA GLU A 149 15.29 16.15 -19.93
C GLU A 149 16.51 17.01 -19.61
N ALA A 150 16.45 17.79 -18.51
CA ALA A 150 17.59 18.55 -18.02
C ALA A 150 18.76 17.63 -17.66
N MET A 151 18.47 16.45 -17.10
CA MET A 151 19.48 15.45 -16.75
C MET A 151 20.03 14.72 -18.00
N ILE A 152 19.20 14.47 -19.02
CA ILE A 152 19.63 13.91 -20.32
C ILE A 152 20.70 14.80 -20.95
N THR A 153 20.44 16.12 -20.96
CA THR A 153 21.37 17.12 -21.52
C THR A 153 22.71 17.16 -20.78
N PHE A 154 22.73 16.77 -19.50
CA PHE A 154 23.93 16.81 -18.66
C PHE A 154 24.83 15.56 -18.80
N ILE A 155 24.28 14.38 -19.11
CA ILE A 155 25.01 13.09 -18.98
C ILE A 155 25.17 12.34 -20.33
N ASP A 156 24.56 12.80 -21.42
CA ASP A 156 24.68 12.22 -22.78
C ASP A 156 24.45 10.69 -22.82
N ASN A 157 23.43 10.21 -22.09
CA ASN A 157 23.14 8.79 -21.90
C ASN A 157 21.64 8.46 -21.97
N ASN A 158 21.33 7.23 -22.42
CA ASN A 158 20.01 6.61 -22.27
C ASN A 158 19.82 6.21 -20.80
N PHE A 159 18.83 6.79 -20.10
CA PHE A 159 18.58 6.46 -18.69
C PHE A 159 17.98 5.07 -18.56
N ALA A 160 18.46 4.32 -17.56
CA ALA A 160 17.74 3.16 -17.08
C ALA A 160 16.35 3.58 -16.59
N TYR A 161 15.38 2.68 -16.65
CA TYR A 161 14.02 2.91 -16.12
C TYR A 161 13.29 4.11 -16.76
N GLY A 162 13.68 4.50 -17.98
CA GLY A 162 13.14 5.68 -18.65
C GLY A 162 13.35 6.99 -17.90
N GLY A 163 14.31 7.06 -16.98
CA GLY A 163 14.56 8.25 -16.15
C GLY A 163 13.60 8.42 -14.97
N VAL A 164 12.73 7.45 -14.69
CA VAL A 164 11.83 7.51 -13.52
C VAL A 164 12.62 7.53 -12.20
N ASP A 165 13.83 6.98 -12.18
CA ASP A 165 14.77 7.05 -11.05
C ASP A 165 15.36 8.46 -10.82
N VAL A 166 15.29 9.34 -11.82
CA VAL A 166 15.65 10.76 -11.68
C VAL A 166 14.59 11.51 -10.88
N VAL A 167 13.32 11.12 -10.95
CA VAL A 167 12.25 11.74 -10.14
C VAL A 167 12.03 10.97 -8.83
N CYS A 168 12.26 9.67 -8.84
CA CYS A 168 12.10 8.79 -7.67
C CYS A 168 13.45 8.43 -7.04
N LYS A 169 14.03 9.37 -6.29
CA LYS A 169 15.39 9.22 -5.71
C LYS A 169 15.41 8.63 -4.30
N VAL A 170 14.27 8.59 -3.61
CA VAL A 170 14.22 8.28 -2.18
C VAL A 170 13.77 6.83 -1.99
N PRO A 171 14.53 5.98 -1.28
CA PRO A 171 14.01 4.68 -0.89
C PRO A 171 12.75 4.87 -0.04
N SER A 172 11.70 4.09 -0.32
CA SER A 172 10.46 4.19 0.44
C SER A 172 10.73 3.96 1.93
N PRO A 173 10.26 4.86 2.82
CA PRO A 173 10.52 4.72 4.24
C PRO A 173 9.80 3.49 4.79
N PRO A 174 10.24 2.96 5.95
CA PRO A 174 9.50 1.94 6.66
C PRO A 174 8.04 2.37 6.91
N LEU A 175 7.08 1.49 6.58
CA LEU A 175 5.67 1.75 6.86
C LEU A 175 5.40 1.63 8.36
N TRP A 176 4.51 2.46 8.86
CA TRP A 176 4.03 2.36 10.23
C TRP A 176 2.90 1.31 10.31
N ARG A 177 3.08 0.28 11.17
CA ARG A 177 2.20 -0.90 11.20
C ARG A 177 1.25 -0.97 12.39
N GLY A 178 1.32 -0.04 13.32
CA GLY A 178 0.40 0.01 14.45
C GLY A 178 0.99 0.55 15.74
N ALA A 179 0.24 0.40 16.83
CA ALA A 179 0.69 0.76 18.17
C ALA A 179 1.96 0.00 18.57
N PHE A 180 2.03 -1.30 18.22
CA PHE A 180 3.18 -2.14 18.57
C PHE A 180 4.51 -1.65 17.98
N ASP A 181 4.50 -0.92 16.86
CA ASP A 181 5.71 -0.38 16.26
C ASP A 181 6.35 0.72 17.13
N TYR A 182 5.59 1.43 17.96
CA TYR A 182 6.13 2.42 18.90
C TYR A 182 6.91 1.76 20.04
N VAL A 183 6.38 0.67 20.58
CA VAL A 183 7.07 -0.18 21.57
C VAL A 183 8.37 -0.70 20.96
N ARG A 184 8.29 -1.26 19.75
CA ARG A 184 9.38 -1.95 19.07
C ARG A 184 10.53 -1.02 18.70
N ARG A 185 10.23 0.21 18.27
CA ARG A 185 11.26 1.20 17.91
C ARG A 185 11.89 1.88 19.12
N GLY A 186 11.40 1.60 20.33
CA GLY A 186 12.03 2.07 21.57
C GLY A 186 12.03 3.59 21.73
N TYR A 187 10.97 4.27 21.25
CA TYR A 187 10.87 5.72 21.41
C TYR A 187 10.85 6.10 22.90
N GLY A 188 11.84 6.88 23.35
CA GLY A 188 11.99 7.24 24.76
C GLY A 188 10.72 7.84 25.37
N TRP A 189 10.07 8.77 24.65
CA TRP A 189 8.82 9.41 25.08
C TRP A 189 7.66 8.41 25.22
N TYR A 190 7.65 7.32 24.46
CA TYR A 190 6.60 6.32 24.54
C TYR A 190 6.71 5.51 25.84
N ASN A 191 7.93 5.25 26.31
CA ASN A 191 8.18 4.57 27.58
C ASN A 191 7.76 5.41 28.81
N ASP A 192 7.63 6.72 28.63
CA ASP A 192 7.17 7.63 29.68
C ASP A 192 5.63 7.67 29.78
N LEU A 193 4.90 7.19 28.77
CA LEU A 193 3.44 7.06 28.82
C LEU A 193 3.05 5.92 29.77
N GLN A 194 2.10 6.18 30.68
CA GLN A 194 1.65 5.21 31.67
C GLN A 194 0.14 5.24 31.87
N GLY A 195 -0.39 4.11 32.36
CA GLY A 195 -1.80 3.97 32.72
C GLY A 195 -2.74 4.39 31.60
N ARG A 196 -3.72 5.25 31.93
CA ARG A 196 -4.80 5.62 31.01
C ARG A 196 -4.31 6.33 29.74
N ASP A 197 -3.25 7.13 29.84
CA ASP A 197 -2.73 7.86 28.68
C ASP A 197 -2.08 6.90 27.68
N LEU A 198 -1.36 5.89 28.17
CA LEU A 198 -0.82 4.81 27.35
C LEU A 198 -1.95 3.98 26.70
N ASP A 199 -2.95 3.59 27.49
CA ASP A 199 -4.09 2.81 26.99
C ASP A 199 -4.84 3.57 25.88
N MET A 200 -5.10 4.86 26.10
CA MET A 200 -5.74 5.73 25.12
C MET A 200 -4.87 5.96 23.89
N PHE A 201 -3.58 6.23 24.07
CA PHE A 201 -2.65 6.41 22.97
C PHE A 201 -2.65 5.18 22.08
N ASN A 202 -2.42 4.00 22.66
CA ASN A 202 -2.43 2.73 21.95
C ASN A 202 -3.75 2.50 21.22
N LEU A 203 -4.89 2.64 21.90
CA LEU A 203 -6.19 2.44 21.29
C LEU A 203 -6.42 3.34 20.05
N VAL A 204 -5.98 4.61 20.11
CA VAL A 204 -6.15 5.57 19.01
C VAL A 204 -5.26 5.23 17.82
N VAL A 205 -3.99 4.92 18.09
CA VAL A 205 -3.03 4.60 17.03
C VAL A 205 -3.15 3.15 16.57
N SER A 206 -3.88 2.27 17.26
CA SER A 206 -4.01 0.90 16.82
C SER A 206 -4.67 0.78 15.45
N GLN A 207 -4.22 -0.20 14.68
CA GLN A 207 -4.74 -0.51 13.36
C GLN A 207 -4.87 -2.03 13.17
N THR A 208 -5.90 -2.48 12.47
CA THR A 208 -6.21 -3.90 12.25
C THR A 208 -6.66 -4.17 10.82
N PHE A 209 -6.61 -5.44 10.43
CA PHE A 209 -7.20 -5.96 9.20
C PHE A 209 -8.23 -7.03 9.59
N PRO A 210 -9.53 -6.69 9.68
CA PRO A 210 -10.53 -7.61 10.20
C PRO A 210 -10.60 -8.92 9.41
N VAL A 211 -10.38 -10.05 10.10
CA VAL A 211 -10.28 -11.39 9.50
C VAL A 211 -11.62 -11.93 8.96
N ASP A 212 -12.73 -11.38 9.45
CA ASP A 212 -14.09 -11.70 9.03
C ASP A 212 -14.48 -11.06 7.70
N ARG A 213 -13.71 -10.08 7.22
CA ARG A 213 -13.97 -9.39 5.95
C ARG A 213 -13.43 -10.16 4.74
N LYS A 214 -14.30 -10.30 3.74
CA LYS A 214 -14.00 -10.98 2.46
C LYS A 214 -14.22 -10.10 1.22
N ASP A 215 -14.46 -8.81 1.43
CA ASP A 215 -14.79 -7.82 0.41
C ASP A 215 -13.63 -6.85 0.12
N TRP A 216 -12.39 -7.27 0.37
CA TRP A 216 -11.21 -6.48 0.04
C TRP A 216 -10.96 -6.45 -1.46
N VAL A 217 -10.61 -5.26 -1.96
CA VAL A 217 -10.40 -4.97 -3.36
C VAL A 217 -9.19 -4.09 -3.58
N LEU A 218 -8.41 -4.40 -4.61
CA LEU A 218 -7.48 -3.47 -5.23
C LEU A 218 -8.29 -2.57 -6.19
N VAL A 219 -8.14 -1.26 -6.06
CA VAL A 219 -8.80 -0.29 -6.93
C VAL A 219 -7.80 0.52 -7.73
N ASN A 220 -8.05 0.63 -9.03
CA ASN A 220 -7.45 1.62 -9.90
C ASN A 220 -8.34 2.87 -9.88
N LEU A 221 -7.89 3.89 -9.17
CA LEU A 221 -8.61 5.17 -9.00
C LEU A 221 -8.64 5.98 -10.30
N SER A 222 -7.65 5.83 -11.18
CA SER A 222 -7.60 6.54 -12.47
C SER A 222 -8.68 6.04 -13.44
N LYS A 223 -8.99 4.75 -13.41
CA LYS A 223 -9.87 4.08 -14.39
C LYS A 223 -11.21 3.60 -13.83
N LEU A 224 -11.39 3.69 -12.51
CA LEU A 224 -12.54 3.13 -11.81
C LEU A 224 -12.73 1.63 -12.05
N GLU A 225 -11.61 0.90 -12.08
CA GLU A 225 -11.59 -0.56 -12.17
C GLU A 225 -11.16 -1.16 -10.83
N TYR A 226 -11.66 -2.35 -10.50
CA TYR A 226 -11.28 -3.04 -9.27
C TYR A 226 -11.10 -4.55 -9.44
N VAL A 227 -10.32 -5.13 -8.52
CA VAL A 227 -10.01 -6.56 -8.45
C VAL A 227 -10.29 -7.07 -7.05
N ARG A 228 -11.08 -8.14 -6.93
CA ARG A 228 -11.43 -8.77 -5.67
C ARG A 228 -10.32 -9.69 -5.18
N ALA A 229 -9.93 -9.56 -3.91
CA ALA A 229 -9.02 -10.50 -3.26
C ALA A 229 -9.62 -11.91 -3.22
N SER A 230 -10.94 -12.03 -3.05
CA SER A 230 -11.65 -13.32 -3.11
C SER A 230 -11.48 -14.05 -4.43
N ALA A 231 -11.44 -13.35 -5.57
CA ALA A 231 -11.23 -13.99 -6.87
C ALA A 231 -9.83 -14.62 -7.00
N LEU A 232 -8.81 -14.03 -6.36
CA LEU A 232 -7.46 -14.61 -6.30
C LEU A 232 -7.39 -15.77 -5.31
N ALA A 233 -8.12 -15.69 -4.21
CA ALA A 233 -8.25 -16.78 -3.25
C ALA A 233 -8.92 -18.01 -3.89
N GLU A 234 -9.96 -17.79 -4.71
CA GLU A 234 -10.62 -18.81 -5.53
C GLU A 234 -9.65 -19.44 -6.55
N LEU A 235 -8.81 -18.63 -7.22
CA LEU A 235 -7.77 -19.12 -8.14
C LEU A 235 -6.81 -20.10 -7.44
N CYS A 236 -6.44 -19.82 -6.18
CA CYS A 236 -5.60 -20.70 -5.36
C CYS A 236 -6.35 -21.90 -4.74
N GLY A 237 -7.66 -22.04 -4.99
CA GLY A 237 -8.48 -23.09 -4.37
C GLY A 237 -8.69 -22.91 -2.87
N LYS A 238 -8.56 -21.68 -2.35
CA LYS A 238 -8.63 -21.33 -0.92
C LYS A 238 -9.54 -20.11 -0.72
N PRO A 239 -10.84 -20.18 -1.08
CA PRO A 239 -11.75 -19.03 -1.09
C PRO A 239 -11.91 -18.35 0.28
N ASP A 240 -11.72 -19.10 1.36
CA ASP A 240 -11.87 -18.62 2.74
C ASP A 240 -10.57 -18.05 3.34
N ASP A 241 -9.50 -17.90 2.57
CA ASP A 241 -8.23 -17.37 3.08
C ASP A 241 -8.36 -15.91 3.57
N LEU A 242 -7.45 -15.51 4.46
CA LEU A 242 -7.52 -14.27 5.21
C LEU A 242 -7.15 -13.07 4.33
N GLN A 243 -8.07 -12.12 4.15
CA GLN A 243 -7.88 -10.94 3.32
C GLN A 243 -7.39 -9.74 4.16
N PRO A 244 -6.65 -8.77 3.58
CA PRO A 244 -6.25 -8.66 2.17
C PRO A 244 -4.98 -9.45 1.78
N PHE A 245 -4.27 -10.03 2.75
CA PHE A 245 -2.91 -10.56 2.56
C PHE A 245 -2.84 -11.96 1.93
N LEU A 246 -3.93 -12.73 2.03
CA LEU A 246 -4.08 -14.09 1.53
C LEU A 246 -2.88 -14.98 1.87
N PRO A 247 -2.49 -15.12 3.16
CA PRO A 247 -1.22 -15.73 3.57
C PRO A 247 -1.05 -17.16 3.08
N ASN A 248 -2.14 -17.90 2.89
CA ASN A 248 -2.09 -19.29 2.43
C ASN A 248 -2.17 -19.43 0.90
N CYS A 249 -2.46 -18.36 0.16
CA CYS A 249 -2.49 -18.34 -1.30
C CYS A 249 -1.13 -18.01 -1.90
N LYS A 250 -0.79 -18.66 -3.02
CA LYS A 250 0.43 -18.37 -3.78
C LYS A 250 0.39 -16.96 -4.42
N VAL A 251 -0.80 -16.49 -4.80
CA VAL A 251 -1.00 -15.16 -5.40
C VAL A 251 -1.85 -14.26 -4.52
N ASP A 252 -1.69 -12.95 -4.68
CA ASP A 252 -2.39 -11.91 -3.92
C ASP A 252 -2.64 -10.66 -4.77
N LEU A 253 -3.23 -9.63 -4.15
CA LEU A 253 -3.50 -8.35 -4.82
C LEU A 253 -2.22 -7.68 -5.35
N GLY A 254 -1.05 -7.99 -4.80
CA GLY A 254 0.24 -7.51 -5.31
C GLY A 254 0.57 -8.10 -6.69
N HIS A 255 0.33 -9.40 -6.88
CA HIS A 255 0.49 -10.06 -8.19
C HIS A 255 -0.50 -9.51 -9.22
N ALA A 256 -1.76 -9.33 -8.81
CA ALA A 256 -2.78 -8.71 -9.66
C ALA A 256 -2.37 -7.31 -10.12
N LEU A 257 -1.79 -6.51 -9.23
CA LEU A 257 -1.28 -5.19 -9.56
C LEU A 257 -0.08 -5.26 -10.51
N LEU A 258 0.93 -6.08 -10.19
CA LEU A 258 2.14 -6.28 -11.01
C LEU A 258 1.81 -6.67 -12.46
N THR A 259 0.78 -7.49 -12.67
CA THR A 259 0.29 -7.88 -14.02
C THR A 259 -0.02 -6.67 -14.91
N ARG A 260 -0.33 -5.51 -14.30
CA ARG A 260 -0.85 -4.32 -14.99
C ARG A 260 0.01 -3.08 -14.87
N ILE A 261 1.02 -3.05 -14.00
CA ILE A 261 1.86 -1.86 -13.78
C ILE A 261 3.29 -2.00 -14.31
N CYS A 262 3.67 -3.18 -14.80
CA CYS A 262 4.98 -3.41 -15.38
C CYS A 262 5.16 -2.65 -16.71
N TRP A 263 6.34 -2.05 -16.89
CA TRP A 263 6.69 -1.32 -18.10
C TRP A 263 8.12 -1.60 -18.56
N ALA A 264 8.25 -2.01 -19.82
CA ALA A 264 9.48 -2.22 -20.56
C ALA A 264 9.29 -1.73 -22.01
N SER A 265 10.37 -1.32 -22.67
CA SER A 265 10.30 -0.86 -24.06
C SER A 265 10.34 -2.00 -25.07
N GLU A 266 9.57 -1.85 -26.16
CA GLU A 266 9.39 -2.88 -27.21
C GLU A 266 10.70 -3.32 -27.87
N ASP A 267 11.63 -2.38 -28.05
CA ASP A 267 12.94 -2.64 -28.66
C ASP A 267 13.94 -3.31 -27.70
N SER A 268 13.50 -3.75 -26.51
CA SER A 268 14.36 -4.46 -25.56
C SER A 268 14.47 -5.95 -25.90
N PRO A 269 15.57 -6.42 -26.54
CA PRO A 269 15.74 -7.85 -26.83
C PRO A 269 15.82 -8.70 -25.55
N PHE A 270 16.01 -8.08 -24.38
CA PHE A 270 16.11 -8.76 -23.09
C PHE A 270 14.76 -9.07 -22.45
N TRP A 271 13.71 -8.27 -22.74
CA TRP A 271 12.35 -8.56 -22.28
C TRP A 271 11.67 -9.61 -23.16
N PHE A 272 11.87 -9.55 -24.48
CA PHE A 272 11.25 -10.45 -25.45
C PHE A 272 12.08 -11.70 -25.78
N GLY A 273 13.37 -11.71 -25.44
CA GLY A 273 14.32 -12.79 -25.80
C GLY A 273 14.52 -13.87 -24.74
N SER A 274 14.15 -13.60 -23.47
CA SER A 274 14.15 -14.61 -22.41
C SER A 274 12.74 -15.18 -22.27
N ALA A 275 12.50 -16.26 -23.00
CA ALA A 275 11.50 -17.29 -22.78
C ALA A 275 10.30 -16.93 -21.84
N HIS A 276 9.13 -16.76 -22.43
CA HIS A 276 7.81 -17.02 -21.83
C HIS A 276 7.04 -15.89 -21.13
N ILE A 277 7.50 -14.65 -20.99
CA ILE A 277 6.66 -13.61 -20.37
C ILE A 277 5.72 -13.00 -21.42
N PRO A 278 4.38 -12.94 -21.19
CA PRO A 278 3.48 -12.37 -22.17
C PRO A 278 3.83 -10.89 -22.45
N PRO A 279 4.08 -10.49 -23.71
CA PRO A 279 4.40 -9.12 -24.12
C PRO A 279 3.54 -8.04 -23.45
N GLU A 280 2.25 -8.34 -23.30
CA GLU A 280 1.25 -7.46 -22.69
C GLU A 280 1.56 -7.09 -21.24
N VAL A 281 2.33 -7.90 -20.51
CA VAL A 281 2.72 -7.61 -19.12
C VAL A 281 3.78 -6.51 -19.06
N GLY A 282 4.70 -6.49 -20.03
CA GLY A 282 5.70 -5.43 -20.15
C GLY A 282 5.13 -4.10 -20.63
N ARG A 283 3.85 -4.06 -21.01
CA ARG A 283 3.12 -2.88 -21.46
C ARG A 283 1.85 -2.72 -20.63
N GLY A 284 2.03 -2.82 -19.31
CA GLY A 284 0.96 -2.80 -18.34
C GLY A 284 0.05 -1.60 -18.52
N PRO A 285 -1.27 -1.78 -18.76
CA PRO A 285 -2.17 -0.69 -19.06
C PRO A 285 -2.43 0.23 -17.87
N TRP A 286 -2.01 -0.15 -16.66
CA TRP A 286 -2.15 0.64 -15.45
C TRP A 286 -0.82 1.24 -14.96
N ALA A 287 0.27 1.12 -15.74
CA ALA A 287 1.56 1.67 -15.34
C ALA A 287 1.48 3.21 -15.18
N GLY A 288 1.72 3.70 -13.96
CA GLY A 288 1.61 5.12 -13.60
C GLY A 288 0.23 5.56 -13.11
N ASP A 289 -0.76 4.66 -13.05
CA ASP A 289 -2.09 4.97 -12.49
C ASP A 289 -2.06 5.10 -10.95
N ARG A 290 -3.19 5.59 -10.40
CA ARG A 290 -3.39 5.74 -8.96
C ARG A 290 -4.09 4.53 -8.36
N PHE A 291 -3.57 4.00 -7.25
CA PHE A 291 -4.11 2.78 -6.64
C PHE A 291 -4.39 2.89 -5.16
N ALA A 292 -5.33 2.09 -4.68
CA ALA A 292 -5.54 1.84 -3.26
C ALA A 292 -6.00 0.40 -3.06
N ILE A 293 -5.84 -0.14 -1.85
CA ILE A 293 -6.53 -1.37 -1.43
C ILE A 293 -7.51 -0.99 -0.33
N ASN A 294 -8.78 -1.29 -0.56
CA ASN A 294 -9.86 -0.92 0.32
C ASN A 294 -10.92 -2.01 0.34
N THR A 295 -12.01 -1.77 1.05
CA THR A 295 -13.16 -2.68 1.06
C THR A 295 -14.31 -2.12 0.25
N MET A 296 -15.14 -2.98 -0.31
CA MET A 296 -16.22 -2.58 -1.22
C MET A 296 -17.20 -1.58 -0.58
N ASP A 297 -17.49 -1.71 0.71
CA ASP A 297 -18.35 -0.76 1.43
C ASP A 297 -17.73 0.64 1.56
N ARG A 298 -16.39 0.74 1.64
CA ARG A 298 -15.67 2.02 1.76
C ARG A 298 -15.52 2.75 0.42
N LEU A 299 -15.70 2.08 -0.72
CA LEU A 299 -15.74 2.74 -2.03
C LEU A 299 -16.99 3.63 -2.21
N GLY A 300 -17.96 3.52 -1.29
CA GLY A 300 -19.17 4.33 -1.28
C GLY A 300 -20.17 3.92 -2.35
N LYS A 301 -21.44 4.33 -2.16
CA LYS A 301 -22.48 4.13 -3.17
C LYS A 301 -22.26 5.13 -4.31
N GLN A 302 -22.12 4.62 -5.52
CA GLN A 302 -22.01 5.46 -6.70
C GLN A 302 -23.36 6.12 -7.00
N LYS A 303 -23.33 7.42 -7.27
CA LYS A 303 -24.54 8.17 -7.61
C LYS A 303 -24.91 7.92 -9.07
N GLU A 304 -26.21 7.94 -9.35
CA GLU A 304 -26.73 7.88 -10.72
C GLU A 304 -26.15 9.03 -11.55
N GLY A 305 -25.65 8.73 -12.75
CA GLY A 305 -24.99 9.69 -13.64
C GLY A 305 -23.47 9.87 -13.41
N GLN A 306 -22.87 9.20 -12.42
CA GLN A 306 -21.40 9.17 -12.26
C GLN A 306 -20.79 7.92 -12.91
N PRO A 307 -19.52 7.99 -13.38
CA PRO A 307 -18.77 6.82 -13.82
C PRO A 307 -18.78 5.71 -12.77
N GLN A 308 -19.07 4.48 -13.20
CA GLN A 308 -19.29 3.32 -12.31
C GLN A 308 -18.02 2.47 -12.17
N TRP A 309 -17.87 1.82 -11.01
CA TRP A 309 -16.78 0.90 -10.71
C TRP A 309 -16.97 -0.38 -11.51
N LYS A 310 -15.95 -0.76 -12.25
CA LYS A 310 -15.97 -1.97 -13.08
C LYS A 310 -15.16 -3.08 -12.42
N ASP A 311 -15.80 -4.20 -12.16
CA ASP A 311 -15.12 -5.42 -11.74
C ASP A 311 -14.31 -5.97 -12.93
N VAL A 312 -13.00 -6.06 -12.80
CA VAL A 312 -12.10 -6.67 -13.80
C VAL A 312 -11.43 -7.94 -13.27
N SER A 313 -11.92 -8.50 -12.16
CA SER A 313 -11.32 -9.65 -11.48
C SER A 313 -11.09 -10.84 -12.41
N ASP A 314 -12.09 -11.23 -13.21
CA ASP A 314 -11.98 -12.39 -14.11
C ASP A 314 -10.92 -12.18 -15.21
N ALA A 315 -10.73 -10.93 -15.66
CA ALA A 315 -9.68 -10.62 -16.63
C ALA A 315 -8.30 -10.70 -15.99
N ILE A 316 -8.14 -10.16 -14.77
CA ILE A 316 -6.87 -10.23 -14.04
C ILE A 316 -6.52 -11.66 -13.66
N VAL A 317 -7.47 -12.44 -13.13
CA VAL A 317 -7.28 -13.84 -12.75
C VAL A 317 -6.79 -14.67 -13.94
N ARG A 318 -7.38 -14.47 -15.12
CA ARG A 318 -6.93 -15.14 -16.35
C ARG A 318 -5.50 -14.78 -16.74
N ASP A 319 -5.11 -13.52 -16.59
CA ASP A 319 -3.77 -13.07 -16.97
C ASP A 319 -2.71 -13.47 -15.94
N VAL A 320 -3.04 -13.44 -14.64
CA VAL A 320 -2.21 -14.03 -13.58
C VAL A 320 -1.99 -15.51 -13.86
N LYS A 321 -3.05 -16.26 -14.19
CA LYS A 321 -2.91 -17.68 -14.54
C LYS A 321 -2.01 -17.88 -15.78
N ARG A 322 -2.19 -17.08 -16.83
CA ARG A 322 -1.36 -17.15 -18.05
C ARG A 322 0.13 -16.91 -17.75
N ILE A 323 0.45 -15.96 -16.88
CA ILE A 323 1.84 -15.72 -16.45
C ILE A 323 2.38 -16.93 -15.70
N PHE A 324 1.60 -17.50 -14.78
CA PHE A 324 2.02 -18.72 -14.08
C PHE A 324 2.15 -19.93 -15.01
N GLU A 325 1.33 -20.06 -16.04
CA GLU A 325 1.45 -21.08 -17.10
C GLU A 325 2.73 -20.92 -17.91
N SER A 326 3.21 -19.68 -18.02
CA SER A 326 4.41 -19.40 -18.77
C SER A 326 5.69 -19.63 -17.97
N ILE A 327 5.64 -19.41 -16.65
CA ILE A 327 6.75 -19.67 -15.71
C ILE A 327 6.84 -21.17 -15.35
N PHE A 328 5.71 -21.79 -15.00
CA PHE A 328 5.67 -23.15 -14.43
C PHE A 328 5.15 -24.23 -15.40
N HIS A 329 4.67 -23.85 -16.58
CA HIS A 329 4.19 -24.78 -17.61
C HIS A 329 3.13 -25.76 -17.08
N GLY A 330 3.36 -27.08 -17.20
CA GLY A 330 2.40 -28.11 -16.80
C GLY A 330 2.12 -28.19 -15.29
N GLU A 331 2.94 -27.52 -14.46
CA GLU A 331 2.82 -27.56 -13.00
C GLU A 331 1.99 -26.42 -12.40
N THR A 332 1.48 -25.49 -13.23
CA THR A 332 0.82 -24.27 -12.77
C THR A 332 -0.34 -24.51 -11.80
N ASP A 333 -1.24 -25.45 -12.10
CA ASP A 333 -2.38 -25.73 -11.23
C ASP A 333 -1.94 -26.32 -9.88
N ASN A 334 -0.82 -27.06 -9.85
CA ASN A 334 -0.23 -27.57 -8.61
C ASN A 334 0.36 -26.39 -7.80
N VAL A 335 1.19 -25.56 -8.44
CA VAL A 335 1.85 -24.40 -7.81
C VAL A 335 0.84 -23.41 -7.24
N LEU A 336 -0.23 -23.10 -7.97
CA LEU A 336 -1.26 -22.16 -7.52
C LEU A 336 -2.03 -22.67 -6.28
N LYS A 337 -2.20 -24.00 -6.15
CA LYS A 337 -2.88 -24.62 -5.01
C LYS A 337 -1.97 -24.85 -3.81
N MET A 338 -0.65 -24.89 -4.01
CA MET A 338 0.31 -25.03 -2.91
C MET A 338 0.17 -23.89 -1.90
N THR A 339 0.37 -24.20 -0.63
CA THR A 339 0.54 -23.17 0.41
C THR A 339 1.97 -22.65 0.31
N PRO A 340 2.18 -21.33 0.12
CA PRO A 340 3.52 -20.80 -0.01
C PRO A 340 4.28 -20.95 1.32
N LEU A 341 5.59 -21.20 1.21
CA LEU A 341 6.50 -20.98 2.32
C LEU A 341 6.78 -19.47 2.38
N LEU A 342 5.98 -18.75 3.15
CA LEU A 342 6.15 -17.32 3.37
C LEU A 342 7.50 -17.05 4.06
N GLN A 343 8.21 -16.03 3.59
CA GLN A 343 9.45 -15.59 4.22
C GLN A 343 9.13 -14.73 5.45
N GLU A 344 10.10 -14.57 6.36
CA GLU A 344 9.90 -13.69 7.54
C GLU A 344 9.52 -12.25 7.12
N ILE A 345 10.04 -11.78 5.99
CA ILE A 345 9.69 -10.46 5.46
C ILE A 345 8.23 -10.36 4.99
N ASP A 346 7.62 -11.44 4.51
CA ASP A 346 6.20 -11.45 4.16
C ASP A 346 5.34 -11.28 5.40
N TRP A 347 5.61 -12.10 6.43
CA TRP A 347 4.91 -12.01 7.72
C TRP A 347 5.08 -10.65 8.37
N TYR A 348 6.28 -10.06 8.28
CA TYR A 348 6.52 -8.71 8.76
C TYR A 348 5.53 -7.70 8.17
N TRP A 349 5.18 -7.79 6.88
CA TRP A 349 4.21 -6.87 6.29
C TRP A 349 2.76 -7.10 6.73
N TYR A 350 2.45 -8.28 7.27
CA TYR A 350 1.10 -8.64 7.73
C TYR A 350 0.84 -8.23 9.20
N GLY A 351 1.89 -7.85 9.93
CA GLY A 351 1.78 -7.36 11.29
C GLY A 351 0.81 -6.17 11.43
N SER A 352 -0.07 -6.27 12.42
CA SER A 352 -1.01 -5.22 12.83
C SER A 352 -1.25 -5.32 14.34
N ASP A 353 -2.19 -4.56 14.90
CA ASP A 353 -2.57 -4.63 16.32
C ASP A 353 -3.74 -5.60 16.60
N GLY A 354 -4.12 -6.44 15.63
CA GLY A 354 -5.15 -7.47 15.81
C GLY A 354 -4.69 -8.65 16.68
N ASP A 355 -5.63 -9.36 17.30
CA ASP A 355 -5.34 -10.55 18.12
C ASP A 355 -5.40 -11.87 17.33
N ASP A 356 -5.61 -11.79 16.02
CA ASP A 356 -5.61 -12.95 15.14
C ASP A 356 -4.19 -13.48 14.85
N GLU A 357 -4.12 -14.73 14.40
CA GLU A 357 -2.85 -15.44 14.15
C GLU A 357 -1.95 -14.70 13.15
N VAL A 358 -2.52 -14.07 12.11
CA VAL A 358 -1.74 -13.34 11.09
C VAL A 358 -1.12 -12.10 11.70
N ALA A 359 -1.90 -11.33 12.46
CA ALA A 359 -1.42 -10.16 13.15
C ALA A 359 -0.34 -10.51 14.19
N VAL A 360 -0.57 -11.52 15.03
CA VAL A 360 0.40 -11.99 16.04
C VAL A 360 1.70 -12.46 15.40
N THR A 361 1.61 -13.39 14.44
CA THR A 361 2.78 -13.92 13.73
C THR A 361 3.54 -12.80 13.02
N GLY A 362 2.83 -11.85 12.41
CA GLY A 362 3.45 -10.72 11.73
C GLY A 362 4.12 -9.69 12.65
N ARG A 363 3.66 -9.56 13.91
CA ARG A 363 4.36 -8.75 14.93
C ARG A 363 5.66 -9.42 15.38
N ASP A 364 5.62 -10.74 15.56
CA ASP A 364 6.75 -11.56 15.98
C ASP A 364 7.79 -11.73 14.86
N ALA A 365 7.33 -11.63 13.60
CA ALA A 365 8.19 -11.67 12.43
C ALA A 365 9.21 -10.51 12.42
N LEU A 366 10.46 -10.89 12.11
CA LEU A 366 11.64 -10.04 12.17
C LEU A 366 11.68 -9.24 13.48
N ALA A 367 11.73 -9.86 14.66
CA ALA A 367 11.86 -9.13 15.95
C ALA A 367 13.04 -8.14 16.03
N ASN A 368 13.88 -8.06 14.99
CA ASN A 368 14.91 -7.04 14.81
C ASN A 368 15.16 -6.74 13.30
N PRO A 369 14.58 -5.70 12.69
CA PRO A 369 14.96 -5.27 11.36
C PRO A 369 15.79 -3.99 11.47
N TYR A 370 17.11 -4.14 11.49
CA TYR A 370 18.11 -3.07 11.40
C TYR A 370 18.18 -2.07 12.56
#